data_AF-A0A2M7N545-F1
#
_entry.id   AF-A0A2M7N545-F1
#
_cell.length_a   1.000
_cell.length_b   1.000
_cell.length_c   1.000
_cell.angle_alpha   90.00
_cell.angle_beta   90.00
_cell.angle_gamma   90.00
#
_symmetry.space_group_name_H-M   'P 1'
#
loop_
_entity.id
_entity.type
_entity.pdbx_description
1 polymer ?
#
loop_
_entity_poly.entity_id
_entity_poly.type
_entity_poly.pdbx_seq_one_letter_code
_entity_poly.pdbx_strand_id
1 'polypeptide(L)'
;MCGICGELRFDRAAPDGEALRRMTARLSRRGPDHEGAYQDGPLAFGHRRLAIIDLSAHADQPMLDEALNLALVFNGTIYNYRELRDELLEMGYTFFSEGDSEVILKAYHAWGANCVKRFYGMFAFAIWDRRDQSLFLARDRLGIKPLYYTLDSARLRFASTLQALLAGDGVSKRLDPVALHHHFTLHSVVPAPHTILQAVKKLPQAHTVHFAVSGEVTLHRYWQLDA
;
A
#
# COMPACT_ATOMS: atom_id res chain seq x y z
N MET A 1 -10.59 10.26 -1.75
CA MET A 1 -10.01 8.89 -1.68
C MET A 1 -8.73 9.00 -0.92
N CYS A 2 -8.34 8.10 -0.01
CA CYS A 2 -7.04 8.28 0.66
C CYS A 2 -5.84 8.23 -0.32
N GLY A 3 -4.69 8.70 0.15
CA GLY A 3 -3.40 8.55 -0.50
C GLY A 3 -2.42 7.88 0.46
N ILE A 4 -1.70 6.88 -0.03
CA ILE A 4 -0.66 6.18 0.71
C ILE A 4 0.69 6.33 0.01
N CYS A 5 1.76 6.39 0.80
CA CYS A 5 3.13 6.28 0.33
C CYS A 5 4.03 5.69 1.41
N GLY A 6 5.22 5.24 1.00
CA GLY A 6 6.24 4.81 1.93
C GLY A 6 7.58 4.51 1.28
N GLU A 7 8.57 4.29 2.12
CA GLU A 7 9.94 3.93 1.77
C GLU A 7 10.41 2.79 2.67
N LEU A 8 11.05 1.78 2.08
CA LEU A 8 11.76 0.72 2.78
C LEU A 8 13.23 0.73 2.33
N ARG A 9 14.15 0.73 3.30
CA ARG A 9 15.60 0.69 3.11
C ARG A 9 16.15 -0.72 3.28
N PHE A 10 16.74 -1.29 2.23
CA PHE A 10 17.36 -2.64 2.30
C PHE A 10 18.71 -2.62 3.01
N ASP A 11 19.39 -1.48 3.02
CA ASP A 11 20.63 -1.25 3.76
C ASP A 11 20.41 -0.99 5.26
N ARG A 12 19.16 -1.13 5.73
CA ARG A 12 18.74 -0.88 7.12
C ARG A 12 18.97 0.56 7.62
N ALA A 13 19.31 1.49 6.73
CA ALA A 13 19.42 2.89 7.09
C ALA A 13 18.05 3.51 7.38
N ALA A 14 18.05 4.68 8.03
CA ALA A 14 16.81 5.45 8.19
C ALA A 14 16.31 5.94 6.81
N PRO A 15 14.99 5.89 6.54
CA PRO A 15 14.39 6.46 5.34
C PRO A 15 14.61 7.97 5.23
N ASP A 16 14.55 8.47 4.00
CA ASP A 16 14.57 9.92 3.73
C ASP A 16 13.24 10.58 4.14
N GLY A 17 13.22 11.15 5.35
CA GLY A 17 12.04 11.83 5.90
C GLY A 17 11.60 13.06 5.10
N GLU A 18 12.52 13.77 4.44
CA GLU A 18 12.18 14.90 3.57
C GLU A 18 11.50 14.42 2.29
N ALA A 19 12.02 13.35 1.67
CA ALA A 19 11.37 12.72 0.53
C ALA A 19 9.96 12.24 0.91
N LEU A 20 9.80 11.58 2.05
CA LEU A 20 8.49 11.12 2.52
C LEU A 20 7.52 12.29 2.71
N ARG A 21 7.95 13.40 3.34
CA ARG A 21 7.12 14.63 3.46
C ARG A 21 6.66 15.14 2.10
N ARG A 22 7.56 15.23 1.11
CA ARG A 22 7.22 15.68 -0.25
C ARG A 22 6.24 14.72 -0.93
N MET A 23 6.41 13.41 -0.77
CA MET A 23 5.50 12.39 -1.29
C MET A 23 4.10 12.53 -0.67
N THR A 24 4.01 12.63 0.66
CA THR A 24 2.75 12.79 1.41
C THR A 24 2.05 14.10 1.05
N ALA A 25 2.78 15.20 0.88
CA ALA A 25 2.23 16.49 0.46
C ALA A 25 1.57 16.42 -0.93
N ARG A 26 2.14 15.66 -1.87
CA ARG A 26 1.54 15.44 -3.21
C ARG A 26 0.24 14.65 -3.18
N LEU A 27 -0.07 13.98 -2.07
CA LEU A 27 -1.28 13.20 -1.89
C LEU A 27 -2.42 14.00 -1.22
N SER A 28 -2.20 15.25 -0.80
CA SER A 28 -3.17 16.07 -0.04
C SER A 28 -4.54 16.18 -0.71
N ARG A 29 -4.60 16.37 -2.04
CA ARG A 29 -5.86 16.45 -2.80
C ARG A 29 -6.70 15.17 -2.74
N ARG A 30 -6.08 14.03 -2.42
CA ARG A 30 -6.77 12.75 -2.30
C ARG A 30 -7.47 12.68 -0.94
N GLY A 31 -6.74 12.99 0.13
CA GLY A 31 -7.21 12.95 1.51
C GLY A 31 -6.94 14.26 2.26
N PRO A 32 -7.93 15.17 2.30
CA PRO A 32 -7.78 16.48 2.93
C PRO A 32 -8.02 16.48 4.46
N ASP A 33 -8.57 15.41 5.03
CA ASP A 33 -9.12 15.44 6.40
C ASP A 33 -8.06 15.15 7.47
N HIS A 34 -7.07 14.30 7.17
CA HIS A 34 -5.98 14.00 8.09
C HIS A 34 -4.67 13.67 7.35
N GLU A 35 -3.54 14.00 7.98
CA GLU A 35 -2.19 13.66 7.55
C GLU A 35 -1.50 12.85 8.64
N GLY A 36 -0.93 11.71 8.28
CA GLY A 36 -0.14 10.91 9.20
C GLY A 36 1.20 10.49 8.61
N ALA A 37 2.16 10.30 9.49
CA ALA A 37 3.46 9.73 9.18
C ALA A 37 3.86 8.75 10.29
N TYR A 38 4.59 7.71 9.90
CA TYR A 38 5.13 6.70 10.82
C TYR A 38 6.50 6.28 10.33
N GLN A 39 7.41 5.98 11.25
CA GLN A 39 8.74 5.46 10.96
C GLN A 39 9.12 4.40 11.98
N ASP A 40 9.68 3.29 11.51
CA ASP A 40 10.23 2.22 12.33
C ASP A 40 11.45 1.62 11.63
N GLY A 41 12.64 1.88 12.19
CA GLY A 41 13.92 1.46 11.61
C GLY A 41 14.05 1.80 10.12
N PRO A 42 14.09 0.80 9.22
CA PRO A 42 14.27 1.00 7.79
C PRO A 42 13.00 1.38 7.02
N LEU A 43 11.85 1.46 7.69
CA LEU A 43 10.57 1.75 7.06
C LEU A 43 10.05 3.14 7.46
N ALA A 44 9.48 3.86 6.51
CA ALA A 44 8.57 4.95 6.80
C ALA A 44 7.30 4.93 5.93
N PHE A 45 6.20 5.36 6.51
CA PHE A 45 4.89 5.48 5.90
C PHE A 45 4.37 6.92 5.96
N GLY A 46 3.64 7.30 4.91
CA GLY A 46 2.90 8.54 4.83
C GLY A 46 1.46 8.27 4.36
N HIS A 47 0.51 8.98 4.96
CA HIS A 47 -0.91 8.84 4.66
C HIS A 47 -1.62 10.19 4.57
N ARG A 48 -2.56 10.27 3.63
CA ARG A 48 -3.53 11.35 3.48
C ARG A 48 -4.92 10.76 3.50
N ARG A 49 -5.73 11.15 4.48
CA ARG A 49 -7.04 10.55 4.76
C ARG A 49 -8.18 11.36 4.17
N LEU A 50 -9.11 10.68 3.50
CA LEU A 50 -10.48 11.16 3.33
C LEU A 50 -11.34 10.30 4.25
N ALA A 51 -11.89 10.88 5.32
CA ALA A 51 -12.64 10.17 6.33
C ALA A 51 -14.05 9.82 5.80
N ILE A 52 -14.34 8.52 5.66
CA ILE A 52 -15.61 8.01 5.12
C ILE A 52 -16.21 6.95 6.04
N ILE A 53 -15.41 5.96 6.43
CA ILE A 53 -15.78 4.94 7.42
C ILE A 53 -14.99 5.22 8.69
N ASP A 54 -15.69 5.15 9.83
CA ASP A 54 -15.21 5.51 11.17
C ASP A 54 -14.58 6.91 11.18
N LEU A 55 -15.37 7.95 11.44
CA LEU A 55 -14.89 9.34 11.38
C LEU A 55 -13.99 9.73 12.57
N SER A 56 -13.74 8.82 13.50
CA SER A 56 -12.91 9.09 14.67
C SER A 56 -11.42 9.09 14.33
N ALA A 57 -10.62 9.57 15.29
CA ALA A 57 -9.16 9.51 15.22
C ALA A 57 -8.63 8.06 15.38
N HIS A 58 -9.44 7.12 15.89
CA HIS A 58 -9.03 5.71 15.99
C HIS A 58 -8.82 5.05 14.62
N ALA A 59 -9.43 5.61 13.58
CA ALA A 59 -9.24 5.17 12.19
C ALA A 59 -8.24 6.04 11.41
N ASP A 60 -7.51 6.94 12.07
CA ASP A 60 -6.39 7.65 11.45
C ASP A 60 -5.25 6.69 11.09
N GLN A 61 -4.51 7.07 10.05
CA GLN A 61 -3.44 6.25 9.49
C GLN A 61 -2.16 7.08 9.33
N PRO A 62 -0.96 6.46 9.41
CA PRO A 62 -0.70 5.02 9.55
C PRO A 62 -1.27 4.40 10.82
N MET A 63 -2.02 3.30 10.67
CA MET A 63 -2.69 2.63 11.79
C MET A 63 -1.74 1.60 12.41
N LEU A 64 -1.64 1.63 13.73
CA LEU A 64 -0.68 0.85 14.50
C LEU A 64 -1.43 -0.12 15.41
N ASP A 65 -0.99 -1.37 15.40
CA ASP A 65 -1.39 -2.35 16.39
C ASP A 65 -0.15 -2.85 17.12
N GLU A 66 0.12 -2.26 18.27
CA GLU A 66 1.30 -2.57 19.09
C GLU A 66 1.26 -3.99 19.64
N ALA A 67 0.07 -4.54 19.92
CA ALA A 67 -0.06 -5.92 20.42
C ALA A 67 0.32 -6.93 19.33
N LEU A 68 -0.03 -6.64 18.08
CA LEU A 68 0.28 -7.49 16.93
C LEU A 68 1.62 -7.18 16.26
N ASN A 69 2.30 -6.09 16.66
CA ASN A 69 3.53 -5.60 16.05
C ASN A 69 3.38 -5.27 14.55
N LEU A 70 2.23 -4.69 14.18
CA LEU A 70 1.91 -4.36 12.79
C LEU A 70 1.62 -2.87 12.60
N ALA A 71 1.98 -2.33 11.44
CA ALA A 71 1.57 -0.99 11.00
C ALA A 71 0.96 -1.04 9.59
N LEU A 72 -0.05 -0.24 9.32
CA LEU A 72 -0.82 -0.23 8.07
C LEU A 72 -0.93 1.18 7.48
N VAL A 73 -0.77 1.26 6.15
CA VAL A 73 -1.38 2.32 5.34
C VAL A 73 -2.28 1.72 4.28
N PHE A 74 -3.47 2.28 4.12
CA PHE A 74 -4.55 1.77 3.31
C PHE A 74 -5.30 2.89 2.58
N ASN A 75 -5.57 2.66 1.30
CA ASN A 75 -6.49 3.43 0.49
C ASN A 75 -7.48 2.48 -0.16
N GLY A 76 -8.74 2.56 0.26
CA GLY A 76 -9.77 1.68 -0.26
C GLY A 76 -11.01 1.64 0.61
N THR A 77 -11.78 0.58 0.40
CA THR A 77 -12.89 0.17 1.24
C THR A 77 -13.01 -1.35 1.19
N ILE A 78 -13.02 -2.01 2.34
CA ILE A 78 -13.42 -3.42 2.46
C ILE A 78 -14.90 -3.44 2.81
N TYR A 79 -15.74 -3.85 1.87
CA TYR A 79 -17.20 -3.83 2.01
C TYR A 79 -17.70 -4.86 3.01
N ASN A 80 -17.07 -6.04 3.07
CA ASN A 80 -17.42 -7.11 3.99
C ASN A 80 -16.65 -7.04 5.33
N TYR A 81 -16.25 -5.84 5.77
CA TYR A 81 -15.42 -5.68 6.96
C TYR A 81 -16.16 -6.08 8.25
N ARG A 82 -17.49 -5.97 8.30
CA ARG A 82 -18.28 -6.32 9.48
C ARG A 82 -18.31 -7.83 9.68
N GLU A 83 -18.58 -8.57 8.61
CA GLU A 83 -18.55 -10.03 8.60
C GLU A 83 -17.16 -10.54 9.00
N LEU A 84 -16.11 -9.96 8.44
CA LEU A 84 -14.74 -10.31 8.80
C LEU A 84 -14.39 -9.93 10.25
N ARG A 85 -14.90 -8.81 10.76
CA ARG A 85 -14.73 -8.39 12.16
C ARG A 85 -15.35 -9.41 13.09
N ASP A 86 -16.58 -9.86 12.82
CA ASP A 86 -17.27 -10.87 13.64
C ASP A 86 -16.47 -12.18 13.69
N GLU A 87 -15.98 -12.66 12.53
CA GLU A 87 -15.11 -13.85 12.48
C GLU A 87 -13.81 -13.67 13.29
N LEU A 88 -13.20 -12.48 13.24
CA LEU A 88 -11.98 -12.19 14.00
C LEU A 88 -12.24 -12.06 15.50
N LEU A 89 -13.39 -11.51 15.91
CA LEU A 89 -13.82 -11.50 17.31
C LEU A 89 -13.98 -12.94 17.84
N GLU A 90 -14.58 -13.84 17.06
CA GLU A 90 -14.70 -15.27 17.41
C GLU A 90 -13.33 -15.96 17.54
N MET A 91 -12.33 -15.52 16.76
CA MET A 91 -10.94 -15.96 16.89
C MET A 91 -10.19 -15.35 18.09
N GLY A 92 -10.84 -14.48 18.87
CA GLY A 92 -10.28 -13.86 20.08
C GLY A 92 -9.53 -12.55 19.86
N TYR A 93 -9.65 -11.91 18.69
CA TYR A 93 -9.11 -10.57 18.49
C TYR A 93 -9.95 -9.51 19.19
N THR A 94 -9.31 -8.43 19.63
CA THR A 94 -9.97 -7.21 20.11
C THR A 94 -9.79 -6.08 19.11
N PHE A 95 -10.71 -5.12 19.11
CA PHE A 95 -10.71 -3.97 18.21
C PHE A 95 -10.74 -2.65 18.97
N PHE A 96 -10.01 -1.64 18.47
CA PHE A 96 -10.00 -0.29 19.04
C PHE A 96 -10.60 0.77 18.09
N SER A 97 -10.95 0.39 16.88
CA SER A 97 -11.65 1.20 15.89
C SER A 97 -12.87 0.43 15.35
N GLU A 98 -13.77 1.14 14.69
CA GLU A 98 -14.93 0.58 13.97
C GLU A 98 -14.68 0.52 12.46
N GLY A 99 -13.46 0.91 12.02
CA GLY A 99 -13.07 1.00 10.62
C GLY A 99 -12.62 -0.33 10.00
N ASP A 100 -12.74 -0.40 8.68
CA ASP A 100 -12.25 -1.51 7.87
C ASP A 100 -10.71 -1.64 7.86
N SER A 101 -10.01 -0.56 8.19
CA SER A 101 -8.55 -0.51 8.27
C SER A 101 -8.01 -1.49 9.33
N GLU A 102 -8.62 -1.55 10.50
CA GLU A 102 -8.18 -2.45 11.56
C GLU A 102 -8.47 -3.91 11.19
N VAL A 103 -9.59 -4.18 10.51
CA VAL A 103 -9.90 -5.52 9.98
C VAL A 103 -8.78 -6.02 9.07
N ILE A 104 -8.15 -5.17 8.25
CA ILE A 104 -7.01 -5.55 7.41
C ILE A 104 -5.81 -6.02 8.28
N LEU A 105 -5.49 -5.28 9.35
CA LEU A 105 -4.39 -5.65 10.26
C LEU A 105 -4.62 -7.00 10.94
N LYS A 106 -5.79 -7.16 11.56
CA LYS A 106 -6.16 -8.40 12.25
C LYS A 106 -6.25 -9.58 11.27
N ALA A 107 -6.80 -9.36 10.07
CA ALA A 107 -6.90 -10.37 9.01
C ALA A 107 -5.52 -10.83 8.52
N TYR A 108 -4.58 -9.90 8.34
CA TYR A 108 -3.20 -10.23 7.98
C TYR A 108 -2.52 -11.04 9.08
N HIS A 109 -2.71 -10.67 10.36
CA HIS A 109 -2.18 -11.45 11.46
C HIS A 109 -2.78 -12.87 11.52
N ALA A 110 -4.09 -13.00 11.29
CA ALA A 110 -4.81 -14.28 11.37
C ALA A 110 -4.53 -15.22 10.19
N TRP A 111 -4.43 -14.68 8.97
CA TRP A 111 -4.42 -15.48 7.73
C TRP A 111 -3.20 -15.20 6.82
N GLY A 112 -2.28 -14.35 7.26
CA GLY A 112 -1.11 -13.94 6.48
C GLY A 112 -1.49 -13.31 5.14
N ALA A 113 -0.68 -13.59 4.11
CA ALA A 113 -0.92 -13.12 2.75
C ALA A 113 -2.25 -13.61 2.14
N ASN A 114 -2.88 -14.66 2.68
CA ASN A 114 -4.16 -15.15 2.17
C ASN A 114 -5.35 -14.28 2.60
N CYS A 115 -5.18 -13.33 3.52
CA CYS A 115 -6.25 -12.41 3.94
C CYS A 115 -6.94 -11.71 2.74
N VAL A 116 -6.19 -11.35 1.70
CA VAL A 116 -6.70 -10.66 0.50
C VAL A 116 -7.73 -11.46 -0.29
N LYS A 117 -7.76 -12.79 -0.14
CA LYS A 117 -8.78 -13.64 -0.78
C LYS A 117 -10.15 -13.45 -0.14
N ARG A 118 -10.19 -13.05 1.14
CA ARG A 118 -11.40 -12.85 1.93
C ARG A 118 -12.01 -11.45 1.77
N PHE A 119 -11.26 -10.52 1.19
CA PHE A 119 -11.70 -9.13 1.04
C PHE A 119 -12.60 -8.93 -0.19
N TYR A 120 -13.79 -8.37 0.06
CA TYR A 120 -14.66 -7.81 -0.96
C TYR A 120 -14.54 -6.30 -0.93
N GLY A 121 -14.01 -5.69 -1.99
CA GLY A 121 -13.71 -4.28 -1.94
C GLY A 121 -12.77 -3.80 -3.03
N MET A 122 -12.47 -2.52 -2.95
CA MET A 122 -11.44 -1.85 -3.74
C MET A 122 -10.35 -1.40 -2.78
N PHE A 123 -9.11 -1.82 -2.98
CA PHE A 123 -8.06 -1.59 -1.99
C PHE A 123 -6.66 -1.55 -2.61
N ALA A 124 -5.84 -0.69 -2.04
CA ALA A 124 -4.40 -0.74 -2.09
C ALA A 124 -3.91 -0.50 -0.66
N PHE A 125 -3.07 -1.39 -0.13
CA PHE A 125 -2.51 -1.23 1.21
C PHE A 125 -1.08 -1.72 1.29
N ALA A 126 -0.39 -1.28 2.34
CA ALA A 126 0.91 -1.77 2.75
C ALA A 126 0.89 -2.06 4.27
N ILE A 127 1.38 -3.24 4.66
CA ILE A 127 1.55 -3.66 6.04
C ILE A 127 3.03 -3.85 6.33
N TRP A 128 3.49 -3.22 7.40
CA TRP A 128 4.78 -3.49 8.01
C TRP A 128 4.61 -4.53 9.09
N ASP A 129 5.32 -5.64 8.97
CA ASP A 129 5.43 -6.64 10.01
C ASP A 129 6.76 -6.47 10.75
N ARG A 130 6.70 -5.99 11.99
CA ARG A 130 7.90 -5.69 12.79
C ARG A 130 8.55 -6.96 13.32
N ARG A 131 7.84 -8.10 13.31
CA ARG A 131 8.31 -9.38 13.86
C ARG A 131 9.39 -9.99 12.98
N ASP A 132 9.20 -9.91 11.66
CA ASP A 132 10.15 -10.43 10.66
C ASP A 132 10.79 -9.33 9.79
N GLN A 133 10.48 -8.06 10.06
CA GLN A 133 10.95 -6.90 9.31
C GLN A 133 10.64 -7.04 7.81
N SER A 134 9.36 -7.21 7.50
CA SER A 134 8.89 -7.35 6.13
C SER A 134 7.74 -6.43 5.78
N LEU A 135 7.70 -6.04 4.51
CA LEU A 135 6.69 -5.14 3.97
C LEU A 135 5.82 -5.90 2.96
N PHE A 136 4.53 -5.98 3.25
CA PHE A 136 3.54 -6.62 2.41
C PHE A 136 2.64 -5.58 1.75
N LEU A 137 2.62 -5.54 0.42
CA LEU A 137 1.72 -4.71 -0.38
C LEU A 137 0.66 -5.57 -1.06
N ALA A 138 -0.55 -5.05 -1.17
CA ALA A 138 -1.63 -5.71 -1.91
C ALA A 138 -2.45 -4.71 -2.73
N ARG A 139 -2.97 -5.18 -3.86
CA ARG A 139 -3.89 -4.43 -4.72
C ARG A 139 -5.08 -5.29 -5.13
N ASP A 140 -6.26 -4.69 -5.13
CA ASP A 140 -7.54 -5.36 -5.35
C ASP A 140 -7.66 -6.09 -6.69
N ARG A 141 -8.66 -6.98 -6.77
CA ARG A 141 -8.87 -7.95 -7.86
C ARG A 141 -8.92 -7.31 -9.25
N LEU A 142 -9.47 -6.10 -9.33
CA LEU A 142 -9.65 -5.36 -10.59
C LEU A 142 -8.71 -4.14 -10.70
N GLY A 143 -7.83 -3.95 -9.73
CA GLY A 143 -6.88 -2.84 -9.71
C GLY A 143 -7.55 -1.46 -9.61
N ILE A 144 -8.70 -1.36 -8.95
CA ILE A 144 -9.46 -0.12 -8.81
C ILE A 144 -8.62 0.94 -8.08
N LYS A 145 -7.95 0.58 -6.98
CA LYS A 145 -7.08 1.50 -6.25
C LYS A 145 -5.67 1.47 -6.84
N PRO A 146 -5.08 2.62 -7.19
CA PRO A 146 -3.75 2.64 -7.77
C PRO A 146 -2.66 2.38 -6.72
N LEU A 147 -1.63 1.63 -7.11
CA LEU A 147 -0.42 1.43 -6.32
C LEU A 147 0.78 1.29 -7.26
N TYR A 148 1.73 2.20 -7.12
CA TYR A 148 2.95 2.28 -7.90
C TYR A 148 4.15 2.12 -6.99
N TYR A 149 5.25 1.58 -7.51
CA TYR A 149 6.50 1.47 -6.78
C TYR A 149 7.73 1.59 -7.66
N THR A 150 8.83 2.03 -7.07
CA THR A 150 10.18 2.02 -7.63
C THR A 150 11.08 1.20 -6.73
N LEU A 151 11.95 0.40 -7.33
CA LEU A 151 12.83 -0.52 -6.60
C LEU A 151 14.23 -0.42 -7.19
N ASP A 152 15.22 -0.22 -6.33
CA ASP A 152 16.65 -0.33 -6.62
C ASP A 152 17.35 -1.19 -5.55
N SER A 153 18.68 -1.32 -5.62
CA SER A 153 19.45 -2.13 -4.67
C SER A 153 19.49 -1.56 -3.25
N ALA A 154 19.18 -0.27 -3.07
CA ALA A 154 19.22 0.40 -1.77
C ALA A 154 17.83 0.51 -1.13
N ARG A 155 16.78 0.70 -1.93
CA ARG A 155 15.45 0.99 -1.42
C ARG A 155 14.29 0.60 -2.33
N LEU A 156 13.14 0.48 -1.70
CA LEU A 156 11.82 0.50 -2.31
C LEU A 156 11.11 1.80 -1.93
N ARG A 157 10.41 2.43 -2.87
CA ARG A 157 9.39 3.44 -2.59
C ARG A 157 8.09 3.06 -3.25
N PHE A 158 6.97 3.33 -2.59
CA PHE A 158 5.64 3.15 -3.16
C PHE A 158 4.76 4.37 -2.94
N ALA A 159 3.77 4.57 -3.82
CA ALA A 159 2.72 5.56 -3.60
C ALA A 159 1.45 5.27 -4.40
N SER A 160 0.34 5.90 -4.02
CA SER A 160 -0.91 5.88 -4.78
C SER A 160 -0.84 6.57 -6.14
N THR A 161 0.15 7.45 -6.37
CA THR A 161 0.28 8.20 -7.63
C THR A 161 1.74 8.29 -8.08
N LEU A 162 1.92 8.40 -9.39
CA LEU A 162 3.24 8.61 -9.99
C LEU A 162 3.86 9.94 -9.54
N GLN A 163 3.04 10.99 -9.40
CA GLN A 163 3.47 12.32 -8.98
C GLN A 163 4.00 12.31 -7.54
N ALA A 164 3.41 11.51 -6.65
CA ALA A 164 3.91 11.34 -5.30
C ALA A 164 5.28 10.65 -5.33
N LEU A 165 5.43 9.52 -6.03
CA LEU A 165 6.73 8.84 -6.19
C LEU A 165 7.83 9.77 -6.72
N LEU A 166 7.54 10.55 -7.76
CA LEU A 166 8.50 11.48 -8.35
C LEU A 166 8.92 12.60 -7.39
N ALA A 167 8.09 12.96 -6.41
CA ALA A 167 8.42 13.99 -5.44
C ALA A 167 9.41 13.51 -4.37
N GLY A 168 9.64 12.21 -4.24
CA GLY A 168 10.68 11.65 -3.37
C GLY A 168 12.11 11.81 -3.93
N ASP A 169 12.28 12.29 -5.16
CA ASP A 169 13.55 12.34 -5.91
C ASP A 169 14.19 10.96 -6.18
N GLY A 170 15.27 10.94 -6.96
CA GLY A 170 16.01 9.71 -7.29
C GLY A 170 15.27 8.72 -8.21
N VAL A 171 14.15 9.12 -8.80
CA VAL A 171 13.42 8.31 -9.80
C VAL A 171 13.75 8.81 -11.20
N SER A 172 14.29 7.93 -12.04
CA SER A 172 14.56 8.26 -13.44
C SER A 172 13.26 8.56 -14.20
N LYS A 173 13.27 9.67 -14.96
CA LYS A 173 12.15 10.12 -15.80
C LYS A 173 12.23 9.58 -17.24
N ARG A 174 13.08 8.59 -17.49
CA ARG A 174 13.20 7.95 -18.81
C ARG A 174 11.88 7.27 -19.17
N LEU A 175 11.39 7.57 -20.38
CA LEU A 175 10.19 6.93 -20.91
C LEU A 175 10.44 5.45 -21.19
N ASP A 176 9.45 4.62 -20.90
CA ASP A 176 9.43 3.22 -21.32
C ASP A 176 8.86 3.12 -22.75
N PRO A 177 9.64 2.70 -23.76
CA PRO A 177 9.16 2.60 -25.15
C PRO A 177 7.98 1.65 -25.31
N VAL A 178 7.90 0.58 -24.51
CA VAL A 178 6.79 -0.38 -24.53
C VAL A 178 5.54 0.27 -23.95
N ALA A 179 5.70 0.99 -22.83
CA ALA A 179 4.60 1.76 -22.25
C ALA A 179 4.09 2.86 -23.20
N LEU A 180 5.01 3.51 -23.92
CA LEU A 180 4.66 4.55 -24.89
C LEU A 180 3.90 3.97 -26.09
N HIS A 181 4.30 2.79 -26.57
CA HIS A 181 3.55 2.03 -27.57
C HIS A 181 2.12 1.74 -27.07
N HIS A 182 1.97 1.16 -25.86
CA HIS A 182 0.65 0.93 -25.27
C HIS A 182 -0.17 2.20 -25.14
N HIS A 183 0.44 3.30 -24.68
CA HIS A 183 -0.23 4.58 -24.52
C HIS A 183 -0.84 5.08 -25.84
N PHE A 184 -0.13 4.99 -26.96
CA PHE A 184 -0.65 5.41 -28.25
C PHE A 184 -1.63 4.41 -28.87
N THR A 185 -1.41 3.10 -28.69
CA THR A 185 -2.26 2.05 -29.27
C THR A 185 -3.57 1.84 -28.50
N LEU A 186 -3.56 2.05 -27.18
CA LEU A 186 -4.70 1.77 -26.29
C LEU A 186 -5.33 3.07 -25.74
N HIS A 187 -5.24 4.17 -26.48
CA HIS A 187 -5.87 5.46 -26.14
C HIS A 187 -5.60 5.92 -24.70
N SER A 188 -4.32 6.09 -24.37
CA SER A 188 -3.79 6.49 -23.06
C SER A 188 -3.79 5.42 -21.96
N VAL A 189 -4.10 4.16 -22.28
CA VAL A 189 -3.96 3.06 -21.34
C VAL A 189 -2.55 2.46 -21.41
N VAL A 190 -1.89 2.38 -20.25
CA VAL A 190 -0.65 1.62 -20.07
C VAL A 190 -0.96 0.46 -19.14
N PRO A 191 -0.97 -0.80 -19.58
CA PRO A 191 -1.23 -1.96 -18.71
C PRO A 191 -0.17 -2.13 -17.62
N ALA A 192 -0.54 -2.73 -16.48
CA ALA A 192 0.47 -3.19 -15.52
C ALA A 192 1.30 -4.34 -16.14
N PRO A 193 2.58 -4.50 -15.77
CA PRO A 193 3.30 -3.77 -14.73
C PRO A 193 3.87 -2.41 -15.18
N HIS A 194 3.68 -2.03 -16.44
CA HIS A 194 4.26 -0.81 -17.00
C HIS A 194 3.65 0.48 -16.42
N THR A 195 4.46 1.52 -16.45
CA THR A 195 4.04 2.91 -16.40
C THR A 195 4.74 3.66 -17.52
N ILE A 196 4.35 4.91 -17.78
CA ILE A 196 5.03 5.73 -18.79
C ILE A 196 6.53 5.91 -18.49
N LEU A 197 6.95 5.73 -17.23
CA LEU A 197 8.35 5.80 -16.78
C LEU A 197 8.93 4.42 -16.55
N GLN A 198 10.07 4.14 -17.16
CA GLN A 198 10.73 2.83 -17.10
C GLN A 198 11.12 2.41 -15.68
N ALA A 199 11.49 3.37 -14.82
CA ALA A 199 11.91 3.10 -13.44
C ALA A 199 10.75 2.82 -12.48
N VAL A 200 9.50 3.02 -12.92
CA VAL A 200 8.32 2.90 -12.06
C VAL A 200 7.45 1.75 -12.55
N LYS A 201 7.15 0.83 -11.63
CA LYS A 201 6.22 -0.26 -11.85
C LYS A 201 4.87 0.06 -11.23
N LYS A 202 3.82 -0.41 -11.87
CA LYS A 202 2.47 -0.45 -11.31
C LYS A 202 2.21 -1.85 -10.79
N LEU A 203 1.85 -2.00 -9.51
CA LEU A 203 1.51 -3.32 -8.97
C LEU A 203 0.30 -3.87 -9.76
N PRO A 204 0.38 -5.05 -10.39
CA PRO A 204 -0.74 -5.57 -11.15
C PRO A 204 -1.99 -5.78 -10.27
N GLN A 205 -3.17 -5.77 -10.89
CA GLN A 205 -4.42 -6.13 -10.20
C GLN A 205 -4.35 -7.55 -9.67
N ALA A 206 -5.06 -7.85 -8.58
CA ALA A 206 -5.09 -9.18 -7.98
C ALA A 206 -3.71 -9.73 -7.57
N HIS A 207 -2.77 -8.84 -7.24
CA HIS A 207 -1.44 -9.23 -6.79
C HIS A 207 -1.11 -8.70 -5.41
N THR A 208 -0.32 -9.50 -4.71
CA THR A 208 0.42 -9.13 -3.51
C THR A 208 1.90 -9.13 -3.82
N VAL A 209 2.66 -8.28 -3.15
CA VAL A 209 4.12 -8.34 -3.19
C VAL A 209 4.66 -8.24 -1.77
N HIS A 210 5.56 -9.14 -1.43
CA HIS A 210 6.27 -9.17 -0.16
C HIS A 210 7.71 -8.75 -0.38
N PHE A 211 8.19 -7.82 0.44
CA PHE A 211 9.57 -7.34 0.44
C PHE A 211 10.19 -7.64 1.80
N ALA A 212 11.19 -8.50 1.83
CA ALA A 212 12.02 -8.67 3.02
C ALA A 212 13.11 -7.59 3.05
N VAL A 213 13.53 -7.17 4.25
CA VAL A 213 14.69 -6.27 4.40
C VAL A 213 15.99 -6.86 3.82
N SER A 214 16.08 -8.20 3.68
CA SER A 214 17.17 -8.88 2.98
C SER A 214 17.24 -8.55 1.47
N GLY A 215 16.21 -7.92 0.91
CA GLY A 215 16.09 -7.63 -0.52
C GLY A 215 15.33 -8.70 -1.32
N GLU A 216 14.87 -9.77 -0.67
CA GLU A 216 13.99 -10.76 -1.31
C GLU A 216 12.63 -10.13 -1.67
N VAL A 217 12.17 -10.38 -2.89
CA VAL A 217 10.90 -9.86 -3.40
C VAL A 217 10.06 -10.99 -3.97
N THR A 218 8.90 -11.22 -3.37
CA THR A 218 7.97 -12.27 -3.80
C THR A 218 6.67 -11.66 -4.28
N LEU A 219 6.43 -11.75 -5.60
CA LEU A 219 5.21 -11.30 -6.25
C LEU A 219 4.27 -12.50 -6.45
N HIS A 220 3.02 -12.39 -5.99
CA HIS A 220 2.04 -13.47 -6.07
C HIS A 220 0.69 -12.97 -6.58
N ARG A 221 0.13 -13.66 -7.57
CA ARG A 221 -1.23 -13.42 -8.06
C ARG A 221 -2.22 -14.22 -7.22
N TYR A 222 -3.07 -13.55 -6.45
CA TYR A 222 -3.99 -14.22 -5.53
C TYR A 222 -5.38 -14.51 -6.12
N TRP A 223 -5.70 -13.89 -7.26
CA TRP A 223 -6.99 -14.06 -7.93
C TRP A 223 -6.84 -13.93 -9.45
N GLN A 224 -7.66 -14.67 -10.19
CA GLN A 224 -7.86 -14.56 -11.62
C GLN A 224 -9.37 -14.74 -11.87
N LEU A 225 -9.89 -14.08 -12.91
CA LEU A 225 -11.24 -14.36 -13.37
C LEU A 225 -11.26 -15.73 -14.05
N ASP A 226 -12.07 -16.65 -13.52
CA ASP A 226 -12.43 -17.87 -14.23
C ASP A 226 -13.49 -17.49 -15.27
N ALA A 227 -13.15 -17.62 -16.55
CA ALA A 227 -13.96 -17.22 -17.70
C ALA A 227 -14.26 -18.43 -18.57
#